data_AF-A0AAQ0H216-F1
#
_entry.id   AF-A0AAQ0H216-F1
#
_cell.length_a   1.000
_cell.length_b   1.000
_cell.length_c   1.000
_cell.angle_alpha   90.00
_cell.angle_beta   90.00
_cell.angle_gamma   90.00
#
_symmetry.space_group_name_H-M   'P 1'
#
loop_
_entity.id
_entity.type
_entity.pdbx_description
1 polymer ?
#
loop_
_entity_poly.entity_id
_entity_poly.type
_entity_poly.pdbx_seq_one_letter_code
_entity_poly.pdbx_strand_id
1 'polypeptide(L)'
;MTHQGNERNGVTDFRTRRPAVNAAVCWVAAVASLVLAAAWIWVATTEPPLSGPAVAHLALAAIGAAIAVAARRFAVGPTTAPSPRTFQALTIAAFLTGFAGAALGIVSGAVGSSVTAIAAGIIVFVLGAGVALQGALLYGAAAGRASAQQPRPRA
;
A
#
# COMPACT_ATOMS: atom_id res chain seq x y z
N MET A 1 27.09 -5.76 33.25
CA MET A 1 25.73 -6.00 32.72
C MET A 1 25.34 -4.82 31.84
N THR A 2 25.72 -4.84 30.57
CA THR A 2 25.52 -3.72 29.63
C THR A 2 25.15 -4.29 28.28
N HIS A 3 23.89 -4.67 28.11
CA HIS A 3 23.38 -5.17 26.83
C HIS A 3 21.85 -4.99 26.68
N GLN A 4 21.28 -3.87 27.15
CA GLN A 4 19.85 -3.57 26.93
C GLN A 4 19.56 -2.21 26.27
N GLY A 5 20.58 -1.36 26.05
CA GLY A 5 20.39 -0.03 25.45
C GLY A 5 20.43 0.03 23.92
N ASN A 6 20.92 -1.02 23.24
CA ASN A 6 21.23 -0.95 21.81
C ASN A 6 20.12 -1.49 20.88
N GLU A 7 19.22 -2.33 21.39
CA GLU A 7 18.24 -3.03 20.53
C GLU A 7 17.00 -2.20 20.20
N ARG A 8 16.65 -1.21 21.02
CA ARG A 8 15.52 -0.29 20.74
C ARG A 8 15.82 0.75 19.66
N ASN A 9 17.10 1.00 19.39
CA ASN A 9 17.52 1.97 18.37
C ASN A 9 17.65 1.33 16.98
N GLY A 10 17.97 0.04 16.89
CA GLY A 10 18.15 -0.65 15.59
C GLY A 10 16.84 -0.88 14.81
N VAL A 11 15.73 -1.15 15.50
CA VAL A 11 14.42 -1.44 14.86
C VAL A 11 13.74 -0.15 14.37
N THR A 12 13.98 0.98 15.03
CA THR A 12 13.50 2.31 14.62
C THR A 12 14.35 2.92 13.51
N ASP A 13 15.63 2.54 13.41
CA ASP A 13 16.59 3.04 12.42
C ASP A 13 16.30 2.59 10.98
N PHE A 14 15.87 1.35 10.77
CA PHE A 14 15.59 0.86 9.40
C PHE A 14 14.37 1.53 8.77
N ARG A 15 13.37 1.90 9.58
CA ARG A 15 12.12 2.55 9.14
C ARG A 15 12.27 4.04 8.83
N THR A 16 13.35 4.68 9.29
CA THR A 16 13.51 6.14 9.25
C THR A 16 14.67 6.65 8.39
N ARG A 17 15.65 5.81 8.03
CA ARG A 17 16.88 6.27 7.34
C ARG A 17 16.75 6.62 5.86
N ARG A 18 15.73 6.16 5.12
CA ARG A 18 15.61 6.44 3.66
C ARG A 18 14.16 6.65 3.18
N PRO A 19 13.44 7.68 3.67
CA PRO A 19 12.07 7.96 3.22
C PRO A 19 11.98 8.21 1.71
N ALA A 20 13.03 8.75 1.09
CA ALA A 20 13.12 8.95 -0.36
C ALA A 20 13.17 7.64 -1.16
N VAL A 21 13.91 6.63 -0.67
CA VAL A 21 13.98 5.32 -1.34
C VAL A 21 12.65 4.59 -1.24
N ASN A 22 12.01 4.63 -0.06
CA ASN A 22 10.69 4.03 0.12
C ASN A 22 9.66 4.71 -0.80
N ALA A 23 9.70 6.04 -0.92
CA ALA A 23 8.83 6.77 -1.85
C ALA A 23 9.08 6.35 -3.32
N ALA A 24 10.34 6.19 -3.73
CA ALA A 24 10.68 5.74 -5.08
C ALA A 24 10.16 4.33 -5.36
N VAL A 25 10.32 3.39 -4.41
CA VAL A 25 9.79 2.02 -4.53
C VAL A 25 8.26 2.04 -4.63
N CYS A 26 7.57 2.83 -3.82
CA CYS A 26 6.12 2.98 -3.91
C CYS A 26 5.68 3.50 -5.29
N TRP A 27 6.43 4.45 -5.87
CA TRP A 27 6.15 4.97 -7.21
C TRP A 27 6.34 3.93 -8.30
N VAL A 28 7.46 3.20 -8.29
CA VAL A 28 7.73 2.13 -9.26
C VAL A 28 6.64 1.07 -9.18
N ALA A 29 6.27 0.63 -7.97
CA ALA A 29 5.20 -0.33 -7.77
C ALA A 29 3.84 0.19 -8.25
N ALA A 30 3.50 1.45 -7.96
CA ALA A 30 2.24 2.06 -8.38
C ALA A 30 2.13 2.18 -9.90
N VAL A 31 3.19 2.60 -10.58
CA VAL A 31 3.22 2.73 -12.05
C VAL A 31 3.14 1.36 -12.71
N ALA A 32 3.92 0.38 -12.23
CA ALA A 32 3.86 -0.98 -12.74
C ALA A 32 2.46 -1.60 -12.55
N SER A 33 1.85 -1.39 -11.38
CA SER A 33 0.48 -1.85 -11.10
C SER A 33 -0.55 -1.16 -11.99
N LEU A 34 -0.39 0.14 -12.27
CA LEU A 34 -1.29 0.86 -13.18
C LEU A 34 -1.23 0.32 -14.61
N VAL A 35 -0.02 0.07 -15.13
CA VAL A 35 0.18 -0.51 -16.46
C VAL A 35 -0.43 -1.92 -16.52
N LEU A 36 -0.20 -2.73 -15.49
CA LEU A 36 -0.74 -4.09 -15.43
C LEU A 36 -2.27 -4.08 -15.31
N ALA A 37 -2.85 -3.16 -14.52
CA ALA A 37 -4.29 -2.99 -14.43
C ALA A 37 -4.91 -2.60 -15.78
N ALA A 38 -4.28 -1.69 -16.52
CA ALA A 38 -4.72 -1.33 -17.87
C ALA A 38 -4.67 -2.54 -18.83
N ALA A 39 -3.62 -3.35 -18.76
CA ALA A 39 -3.51 -4.58 -19.54
C ALA A 39 -4.62 -5.59 -19.18
N TRP A 40 -4.99 -5.71 -17.90
CA TRP A 40 -6.08 -6.58 -17.48
C TRP A 40 -7.45 -6.09 -17.94
N ILE A 41 -7.67 -4.77 -17.93
CA ILE A 41 -8.89 -4.18 -18.49
C ILE A 41 -8.99 -4.48 -19.98
N TRP A 42 -7.87 -4.42 -20.70
CA TRP A 42 -7.82 -4.81 -22.11
C TRP A 42 -8.18 -6.29 -22.28
N VAL A 43 -7.57 -7.20 -21.52
CA VAL A 43 -7.88 -8.65 -21.59
C VAL A 43 -9.34 -8.93 -21.21
N ALA A 44 -9.92 -8.18 -20.28
CA ALA A 44 -11.31 -8.32 -19.87
C ALA A 44 -12.31 -8.05 -20.99
N THR A 45 -11.90 -7.40 -22.09
CA THR A 45 -12.73 -7.26 -23.30
C THR A 45 -12.95 -8.59 -24.03
N THR A 46 -12.03 -9.53 -23.86
CA THR A 46 -12.09 -10.88 -24.44
C THR A 46 -12.42 -11.97 -23.41
N GLU A 47 -12.17 -11.71 -22.12
CA GLU A 47 -12.48 -12.62 -21.01
C GLU A 47 -13.31 -11.86 -19.95
N PRO A 48 -14.65 -11.76 -20.13
CA PRO A 48 -15.50 -10.94 -19.28
C PRO A 48 -15.42 -11.21 -17.76
N PRO A 49 -15.19 -12.46 -17.29
CA PRO A 49 -15.00 -12.74 -15.87
C PRO A 49 -13.85 -11.96 -15.20
N LEU A 50 -12.86 -11.49 -15.97
CA LEU A 50 -11.73 -10.69 -15.45
C LEU A 50 -12.09 -9.23 -15.13
N SER A 51 -13.25 -8.73 -15.58
CA SER A 51 -13.63 -7.32 -15.42
C SER A 51 -13.62 -6.85 -13.95
N GLY A 52 -14.22 -7.63 -13.05
CA GLY A 52 -14.25 -7.33 -11.60
C GLY A 52 -12.84 -7.21 -10.99
N PRO A 53 -11.99 -8.25 -11.09
CA PRO A 53 -10.59 -8.18 -10.67
C PRO A 53 -9.81 -7.03 -11.31
N ALA A 54 -9.99 -6.77 -12.60
CA ALA A 54 -9.28 -5.71 -13.31
C ALA A 54 -9.63 -4.32 -12.77
N VAL A 55 -10.91 -4.06 -12.50
CA VAL A 55 -11.37 -2.79 -11.90
C VAL A 55 -10.86 -2.65 -10.46
N ALA A 56 -10.89 -3.73 -9.67
CA ALA A 56 -10.34 -3.72 -8.31
C ALA A 56 -8.82 -3.47 -8.32
N HIS A 57 -8.09 -4.04 -9.29
CA HIS A 57 -6.66 -3.79 -9.46
C HIS A 57 -6.38 -2.34 -9.84
N LEU A 58 -7.19 -1.73 -10.71
CA LEU A 58 -7.06 -0.31 -11.06
C LEU A 58 -7.27 0.59 -9.83
N ALA A 59 -8.31 0.32 -9.04
CA ALA A 59 -8.55 1.03 -7.80
C ALA A 59 -7.38 0.87 -6.82
N LEU A 60 -6.82 -0.33 -6.72
CA LEU A 60 -5.65 -0.59 -5.89
C LEU A 60 -4.41 0.17 -6.39
N ALA A 61 -4.18 0.25 -7.70
CA ALA A 61 -3.09 1.02 -8.30
C ALA A 61 -3.22 2.52 -7.95
N ALA A 62 -4.44 3.06 -7.98
CA ALA A 62 -4.71 4.44 -7.59
C ALA A 62 -4.41 4.68 -6.10
N ILE A 63 -4.77 3.74 -5.22
CA ILE A 63 -4.42 3.81 -3.79
C ILE A 63 -2.90 3.72 -3.59
N GLY A 64 -2.22 2.82 -4.31
CA GLY A 64 -0.76 2.73 -4.32
C GLY A 64 -0.08 4.02 -4.74
N ALA A 65 -0.60 4.69 -5.79
CA ALA A 65 -0.12 6.01 -6.21
C ALA A 65 -0.35 7.07 -5.14
N ALA A 66 -1.50 7.08 -4.47
CA ALA A 66 -1.77 7.99 -3.35
C ALA A 66 -0.78 7.76 -2.18
N ILE A 67 -0.45 6.51 -1.87
CA ILE A 67 0.58 6.16 -0.88
C ILE A 67 1.96 6.66 -1.35
N ALA A 68 2.30 6.50 -2.63
CA ALA A 68 3.57 6.99 -3.19
C ALA A 68 3.70 8.52 -3.12
N VAL A 69 2.62 9.25 -3.45
CA VAL A 69 2.54 10.71 -3.29
C VAL A 69 2.72 11.10 -1.83
N ALA A 70 1.99 10.44 -0.92
CA ALA A 70 2.08 10.69 0.51
C ALA A 70 3.49 10.41 1.07
N ALA A 71 4.12 9.32 0.63
CA ALA A 71 5.50 8.96 0.97
C ALA A 71 6.51 10.00 0.48
N ARG A 72 6.36 10.50 -0.76
CA ARG A 72 7.21 11.56 -1.30
C ARG A 72 7.08 12.84 -0.49
N ARG A 73 5.85 13.25 -0.15
CA ARG A 73 5.60 14.42 0.71
C ARG A 73 6.21 14.28 2.10
N PHE A 74 6.21 13.06 2.65
CA PHE A 74 6.87 12.73 3.91
C PHE A 74 8.41 12.76 3.82
N ALA A 75 8.98 12.52 2.63
CA ALA A 75 10.42 12.59 2.37
C ALA A 75 10.93 14.03 2.15
N VAL A 76 10.12 14.92 1.56
CA VAL A 76 10.52 16.30 1.21
C VAL A 76 10.63 17.21 2.43
N GLY A 77 9.76 17.07 3.44
CA GLY A 77 9.86 17.88 4.65
C GLY A 77 8.63 17.85 5.56
N PRO A 78 8.76 18.34 6.80
CA PRO A 78 7.72 18.24 7.83
C PRO A 78 6.47 19.08 7.55
N THR A 79 6.59 20.19 6.80
CA THR A 79 5.44 21.06 6.45
C THR A 79 4.51 20.44 5.41
N THR A 80 5.02 19.53 4.59
CA THR A 80 4.25 18.84 3.56
C THR A 80 3.83 17.43 3.96
N ALA A 81 4.36 16.92 5.08
CA ALA A 81 4.18 15.55 5.54
C ALA A 81 2.71 15.26 5.86
N PRO A 82 2.11 14.21 5.28
CA PRO A 82 0.76 13.78 5.61
C PRO A 82 0.65 13.34 7.07
N SER A 83 -0.56 13.50 7.64
CA SER A 83 -0.84 13.02 8.99
C SER A 83 -0.75 11.48 9.06
N PRO A 84 -0.43 10.88 10.22
CA PRO A 84 -0.47 9.43 10.40
C PRO A 84 -1.84 8.83 10.00
N ARG A 85 -2.94 9.51 10.32
CA ARG A 85 -4.30 9.07 9.95
C ARG A 85 -4.49 8.90 8.44
N THR A 86 -3.82 9.71 7.62
CA THR A 86 -3.85 9.59 6.16
C THR A 86 -3.27 8.26 5.71
N PHE A 87 -2.10 7.86 6.24
CA PHE A 87 -1.50 6.56 5.92
C PHE A 87 -2.34 5.39 6.43
N GLN A 88 -2.94 5.53 7.61
CA GLN A 88 -3.85 4.53 8.15
C GLN A 88 -5.07 4.31 7.25
N ALA A 89 -5.72 5.40 6.80
CA ALA A 89 -6.87 5.32 5.91
C ALA A 89 -6.50 4.67 4.56
N LEU A 90 -5.38 5.06 3.95
CA LEU A 90 -4.89 4.45 2.70
C LEU A 90 -4.55 2.97 2.86
N THR A 91 -3.99 2.58 4.01
CA THR A 91 -3.68 1.19 4.34
C THR A 91 -4.95 0.34 4.41
N ILE A 92 -5.97 0.83 5.12
CA ILE A 92 -7.27 0.16 5.24
C ILE A 92 -7.93 0.06 3.87
N ALA A 93 -7.94 1.16 3.11
CA ALA A 93 -8.50 1.17 1.76
C ALA A 93 -7.81 0.12 0.86
N ALA A 94 -6.47 0.07 0.84
CA ALA A 94 -5.72 -0.90 0.04
C ALA A 94 -6.08 -2.35 0.40
N PHE A 95 -6.17 -2.65 1.71
CA PHE A 95 -6.54 -3.98 2.18
C PHE A 95 -7.97 -4.36 1.78
N LEU A 96 -8.94 -3.46 1.99
CA LEU A 96 -10.34 -3.69 1.61
C LEU A 96 -10.51 -3.83 0.10
N THR A 97 -9.79 -3.04 -0.70
CA THR A 97 -9.78 -3.17 -2.16
C THR A 97 -9.17 -4.50 -2.60
N GLY A 98 -8.07 -4.93 -1.97
CA GLY A 98 -7.49 -6.26 -2.20
C GLY A 98 -8.48 -7.38 -1.92
N PHE A 99 -9.16 -7.31 -0.77
CA PHE A 99 -10.18 -8.28 -0.37
C PHE A 99 -11.38 -8.29 -1.33
N ALA A 100 -11.87 -7.11 -1.72
CA ALA A 100 -12.95 -6.98 -2.70
C ALA A 100 -12.55 -7.55 -4.07
N GLY A 101 -11.32 -7.31 -4.52
CA GLY A 101 -10.79 -7.90 -5.75
C GLY A 101 -10.74 -9.43 -5.71
N ALA A 102 -10.36 -10.00 -4.55
CA ALA A 102 -10.42 -11.44 -4.31
C ALA A 102 -11.84 -11.99 -4.45
N ALA A 103 -12.79 -11.38 -3.73
CA ALA A 103 -14.19 -11.78 -3.77
C ALA A 103 -14.77 -11.68 -5.18
N LEU A 104 -14.50 -10.57 -5.88
CA LEU A 104 -14.94 -10.38 -7.26
C LEU A 104 -14.37 -11.45 -8.19
N GLY A 105 -13.07 -11.76 -8.10
CA GLY A 105 -12.45 -12.78 -8.95
C GLY A 105 -12.91 -14.20 -8.66
N ILE A 106 -13.14 -14.53 -7.39
CA ILE A 106 -13.69 -15.84 -7.00
C ILE A 106 -15.13 -15.98 -7.51
N VAL A 107 -15.97 -14.97 -7.29
CA VAL A 107 -17.39 -15.00 -7.71
C VAL A 107 -17.49 -15.00 -9.23
N SER A 108 -16.84 -14.07 -9.92
CA SER A 108 -16.90 -13.99 -11.38
C SER A 108 -16.26 -15.20 -12.06
N GLY A 109 -15.16 -15.71 -11.50
CA GLY A 109 -14.49 -16.91 -11.99
C GLY A 109 -15.32 -18.18 -11.79
N ALA A 110 -16.01 -18.33 -10.66
CA ALA A 110 -16.93 -19.44 -10.44
C ALA A 110 -18.13 -19.38 -11.40
N VAL A 111 -18.76 -18.21 -11.55
CA VAL A 111 -19.91 -18.01 -12.45
C VAL A 111 -19.49 -18.21 -13.93
N GLY A 112 -18.32 -17.71 -14.31
CA GLY A 112 -17.81 -17.78 -15.67
C GLY A 112 -16.97 -19.03 -15.99
N SER A 113 -16.81 -19.96 -15.04
CA SER A 113 -15.89 -21.12 -15.14
C SER A 113 -14.47 -20.73 -15.59
N SER A 114 -13.97 -19.56 -15.14
CA SER A 114 -12.66 -19.02 -15.50
C SER A 114 -11.69 -19.15 -14.33
N VAL A 115 -10.69 -20.02 -14.50
CA VAL A 115 -9.56 -20.14 -13.56
C VAL A 115 -8.74 -18.85 -13.53
N THR A 116 -8.62 -18.16 -14.68
CA THR A 116 -7.89 -16.90 -14.80
C THR A 116 -8.49 -15.81 -13.91
N ALA A 117 -9.81 -15.69 -13.85
CA ALA A 117 -10.48 -14.71 -13.00
C ALA A 117 -10.30 -15.00 -11.50
N ILE A 118 -10.30 -16.27 -11.09
CA ILE A 118 -10.02 -16.67 -9.71
C ILE A 118 -8.56 -16.31 -9.35
N ALA A 119 -7.62 -16.70 -10.21
CA ALA A 119 -6.20 -16.39 -10.02
C ALA A 119 -5.96 -14.88 -9.97
N ALA A 120 -6.62 -14.12 -10.85
CA ALA A 120 -6.59 -12.67 -10.85
C ALA A 120 -7.08 -12.07 -9.53
N GLY A 121 -8.20 -12.56 -8.98
CA GLY A 121 -8.69 -12.13 -7.67
C GLY A 121 -7.68 -12.37 -6.55
N ILE A 122 -7.05 -13.55 -6.52
CA ILE A 122 -6.00 -13.88 -5.54
C ILE A 122 -4.79 -12.94 -5.69
N ILE A 123 -4.37 -12.65 -6.93
CA ILE A 123 -3.27 -11.72 -7.21
C ILE A 123 -3.62 -10.31 -6.69
N VAL A 124 -4.83 -9.82 -6.94
CA VAL A 124 -5.27 -8.50 -6.42
C VAL A 124 -5.26 -8.47 -4.90
N PHE A 125 -5.61 -9.57 -4.23
CA PHE A 125 -5.51 -9.66 -2.77
C PHE A 125 -4.06 -9.55 -2.28
N VAL A 126 -3.14 -10.31 -2.88
CA VAL A 126 -1.72 -10.30 -2.52
C VAL A 126 -1.11 -8.91 -2.75
N LEU A 127 -1.41 -8.29 -3.89
CA LEU A 127 -1.00 -6.92 -4.17
C LEU A 127 -1.60 -5.95 -3.16
N GLY A 128 -2.88 -6.12 -2.80
CA GLY A 128 -3.58 -5.31 -1.81
C GLY A 128 -2.92 -5.37 -0.44
N ALA A 129 -2.57 -6.57 0.02
CA ALA A 129 -1.81 -6.79 1.24
C ALA A 129 -0.41 -6.14 1.17
N GLY A 130 0.27 -6.23 0.02
CA GLY A 130 1.57 -5.58 -0.20
C GLY A 130 1.49 -4.05 -0.13
N VAL A 131 0.50 -3.44 -0.77
CA VAL A 131 0.25 -2.00 -0.73
C VAL A 131 -0.14 -1.54 0.68
N ALA A 132 -1.00 -2.32 1.36
CA ALA A 132 -1.36 -2.06 2.76
C ALA A 132 -0.14 -2.12 3.67
N LEU A 133 0.76 -3.09 3.48
CA LEU A 133 2.01 -3.18 4.23
C LEU A 133 2.89 -1.94 4.01
N GLN A 134 3.01 -1.44 2.78
CA GLN A 134 3.73 -0.19 2.51
C GLN A 134 3.12 1.00 3.26
N GLY A 135 1.78 1.11 3.24
CA GLY A 135 1.05 2.13 4.00
C GLY A 135 1.27 2.02 5.52
N ALA A 136 1.24 0.82 6.07
CA ALA A 136 1.45 0.56 7.50
C ALA A 136 2.87 0.93 7.97
N LEU A 137 3.88 0.66 7.14
CA LEU A 137 5.27 1.05 7.42
C LEU A 137 5.41 2.58 7.47
N LEU A 138 4.77 3.29 6.53
CA LEU A 138 4.75 4.76 6.51
C LEU A 138 3.96 5.35 7.67
N TYR A 139 2.84 4.73 8.05
CA TYR A 139 2.11 5.07 9.26
C TYR A 139 3.00 5.01 10.50
N GLY A 140 3.73 3.90 10.68
CA GLY A 140 4.64 3.73 11.81
C GLY A 140 5.74 4.78 11.85
N ALA A 141 6.32 5.14 10.70
CA ALA A 141 7.30 6.21 10.60
C ALA A 141 6.72 7.60 10.93
N ALA A 142 5.49 7.89 10.46
CA ALA A 142 4.81 9.15 10.71
C ALA A 142 4.39 9.30 12.19
N ALA A 143 3.86 8.24 12.80
CA ALA A 143 3.50 8.23 14.22
C ALA A 143 4.73 8.44 15.11
N GLY A 144 5.85 7.77 14.81
CA GLY A 144 7.10 7.95 15.55
C GLY A 144 7.64 9.38 15.49
N ARG A 145 7.58 10.05 14.32
CA ARG A 145 7.95 11.46 14.20
C ARG A 145 7.04 12.38 14.99
N ALA A 146 5.73 12.16 14.95
CA ALA A 146 4.76 12.98 15.69
C ALA A 146 4.99 12.92 17.20
N SER A 147 5.25 11.72 17.74
CA SER A 147 5.56 11.54 19.17
C SER A 147 6.89 12.19 19.59
N ALA A 148 7.88 12.25 18.70
CA ALA A 148 9.17 12.90 18.98
C ALA A 148 9.10 14.44 19.01
N GLN A 149 8.08 15.04 18.38
CA GLN A 149 7.88 16.49 18.33
C GLN A 149 7.05 17.03 19.52
N GLN A 150 6.47 16.16 20.36
CA GLN A 150 5.74 16.59 21.54
C GLN A 150 6.71 17.17 22.59
N PRO A 151 6.52 18.43 23.03
CA PRO A 151 7.36 19.02 24.06
C PRO A 151 7.29 18.17 25.34
N ARG A 152 8.43 17.80 25.92
CA ARG A 152 8.44 17.16 27.23
C ARG A 152 7.76 18.11 28.23
N PRO A 153 6.77 17.65 29.02
CA PRO A 153 6.22 18.46 30.08
C PRO A 153 7.37 18.88 30.99
N ARG A 154 7.54 20.18 31.19
CA ARG A 154 8.48 20.70 32.18
C ARG A 154 7.92 20.28 33.54
N ALA A 155 8.64 19.40 34.23
CA ALA A 155 8.40 19.04 35.62
C ALA A 155 8.63 20.26 36.51
#